data_AF-A0A961FBF0-F1
#
_entry.id   AF-A0A961FBF0-F1
#
_cell.length_a   1.000
_cell.length_b   1.000
_cell.length_c   1.000
_cell.angle_alpha   90.00
_cell.angle_beta   90.00
_cell.angle_gamma   90.00
#
_symmetry.space_group_name_H-M   'P 1'
#
loop_
_entity.id
_entity.type
_entity.pdbx_description
1 polymer ?
#
loop_
_entity_poly.entity_id
_entity_poly.type
_entity_poly.pdbx_seq_one_letter_code
_entity_poly.pdbx_strand_id
1 'polypeptide(L)'
;GEMAFFFFIHRTKRQYPGLIEMFIEKTLSRLENELGDAERKLDRLQDELKPYARFDELLHEALAIAVNSQQLTIAKTGISEKLDSRVFVVEGWVSETNLKRAFEFAEELDVVAEEIKIEESDPVPTCLENEGYARIGEDLVHIYDTPSTNDKDPSLWVLCFFAIFFAIIVGDSGYGLFLLLTGGYLYYKYPNWSGGMQRFRKLLMILASVCVLWGVGSHAFFGVQFDLDSPFRKYSLFDTLAAKKAEYHLNARDDVYKDWVSQFPQIKNTTSGREAMAIGVVKKDNKVDHVIADKLSDAVAVEIALLLGVIHITISFFRNLKGSWAGIGWVFVLWGGYFYCASYLGSINMGNYLLGIPYSFGEIYGIEMSNWGLIAAVVLSLIQNRLMGLLEITVVIQLFADVLSYLRLYALGLSGSILSSTVNDMAMALSFGGGIVLLLGHAINILLAIMGGVIHGLRLNFLEWYHYSFEGGGRLFKPLRLIDSDYQNKRGR
;
A
#
# COMPACT_ATOMS: atom_id res chain seq x y z
N GLY A 1 33.37 1.16 -39.08
CA GLY A 1 34.84 1.32 -39.03
C GLY A 1 35.33 0.63 -37.80
N GLU A 2 36.16 -0.40 -37.95
CA GLU A 2 36.72 -1.16 -36.82
C GLU A 2 37.69 -0.29 -36.03
N MET A 3 37.49 -0.15 -34.72
CA MET A 3 38.46 0.49 -33.84
C MET A 3 39.62 -0.48 -33.60
N ALA A 4 40.76 -0.22 -34.24
CA ALA A 4 42.00 -0.96 -34.00
C ALA A 4 42.70 -0.43 -32.75
N PHE A 5 42.98 -1.31 -31.79
CA PHE A 5 43.73 -0.98 -30.59
C PHE A 5 45.22 -1.29 -30.80
N PHE A 6 46.08 -0.31 -30.54
CA PHE A 6 47.54 -0.44 -30.69
C PHE A 6 48.22 -0.29 -29.33
N PHE A 7 49.10 -1.22 -28.98
CA PHE A 7 49.91 -1.16 -27.76
C PHE A 7 51.35 -0.74 -28.10
N PHE A 8 51.79 0.36 -27.52
CA PHE A 8 53.15 0.89 -27.69
C PHE A 8 53.90 0.86 -26.36
N ILE A 9 55.06 0.21 -26.32
CA ILE A 9 55.96 0.21 -25.16
C ILE A 9 57.15 1.11 -25.49
N HIS A 10 57.20 2.29 -24.89
CA HIS A 10 58.29 3.25 -25.07
C HIS A 10 58.93 3.61 -23.73
N ARG A 11 60.26 3.78 -23.72
CA ARG A 11 61.01 4.23 -22.53
C ARG A 11 60.77 5.71 -22.18
N THR A 12 60.21 6.48 -23.10
CA THR A 12 59.91 7.91 -22.93
C THR A 12 58.51 8.22 -23.44
N LYS A 13 57.83 9.18 -22.80
CA LYS A 13 56.46 9.58 -23.16
C LYS A 13 56.45 10.13 -24.59
N ARG A 14 55.72 9.49 -25.50
CA ARG A 14 55.47 9.96 -26.86
C ARG A 14 53.96 10.12 -27.05
N GLN A 15 53.57 11.19 -27.73
CA GLN A 15 52.19 11.44 -28.11
C GLN A 15 51.99 11.27 -29.61
N TYR A 16 50.94 10.57 -30.01
CA TYR A 16 50.62 10.32 -31.42
C TYR A 16 49.33 11.06 -31.82
N PRO A 17 49.40 12.00 -32.78
CA PRO A 17 48.22 12.75 -33.21
C PRO A 17 47.20 11.82 -33.87
N GLY A 18 45.95 11.84 -33.37
CA GLY A 18 44.84 11.06 -33.91
C GLY A 18 44.49 9.78 -33.13
N LEU A 19 45.20 9.46 -32.05
CA LEU A 19 44.92 8.33 -31.15
C LEU A 19 44.46 8.82 -29.77
N ILE A 20 43.51 8.12 -29.15
CA ILE A 20 43.12 8.36 -27.75
C ILE A 20 44.06 7.55 -26.85
N GLU A 21 44.92 8.25 -26.11
CA GLU A 21 45.96 7.61 -25.28
C GLU A 21 45.45 7.31 -23.87
N MET A 22 45.56 6.05 -23.46
CA MET A 22 45.33 5.63 -22.08
C MET A 22 46.69 5.31 -21.44
N PHE A 23 47.14 6.18 -20.54
CA PHE A 23 48.42 6.00 -19.85
C PHE A 23 48.27 5.08 -18.64
N ILE A 24 48.89 3.91 -18.70
CA ILE A 24 49.02 3.02 -17.55
C ILE A 24 50.28 3.44 -16.78
N GLU A 25 50.10 4.34 -15.80
CA GLU A 25 51.22 4.95 -15.04
C GLU A 25 51.97 3.97 -14.14
N LYS A 26 51.34 2.85 -13.76
CA LYS A 26 51.91 1.81 -12.91
C LYS A 26 52.11 0.53 -13.71
N THR A 27 53.28 -0.08 -13.64
CA THR A 27 53.52 -1.37 -14.27
C THR A 27 52.59 -2.44 -13.68
N LEU A 28 52.19 -3.42 -14.51
CA LEU A 28 51.33 -4.54 -14.07
C LEU A 28 51.88 -5.20 -12.80
N SER A 29 53.20 -5.47 -12.77
CA SER A 29 53.88 -6.03 -11.61
C SER A 29 53.78 -5.15 -10.34
N ARG A 30 53.74 -3.81 -10.49
CA ARG A 30 53.54 -2.91 -9.35
C ARG A 30 52.10 -2.98 -8.83
N LEU A 31 51.11 -3.06 -9.73
CA LEU A 31 49.71 -3.25 -9.35
C LEU A 31 49.48 -4.60 -8.68
N GLU A 32 50.10 -5.68 -9.18
CA GLU A 32 50.05 -7.02 -8.58
C GLU A 32 50.69 -7.04 -7.19
N ASN A 33 51.81 -6.35 -6.99
CA ASN A 33 52.44 -6.21 -5.67
C ASN A 33 51.59 -5.38 -4.70
N GLU A 34 51.04 -4.25 -5.15
CA GLU A 34 50.14 -3.42 -4.33
C GLU A 34 48.86 -4.19 -3.94
N LEU A 35 48.32 -5.02 -4.85
CA LEU A 35 47.20 -5.92 -4.58
C LEU A 35 47.57 -6.96 -3.52
N GLY A 36 48.71 -7.65 -3.69
CA GLY A 36 49.18 -8.65 -2.72
C GLY A 36 49.52 -8.06 -1.35
N ASP A 37 49.98 -6.81 -1.28
CA ASP A 37 50.18 -6.09 -0.01
C ASP A 37 48.85 -5.69 0.65
N ALA A 38 47.86 -5.27 -0.14
CA ALA A 38 46.52 -4.95 0.35
C ALA A 38 45.79 -6.20 0.86
N GLU A 39 45.86 -7.33 0.15
CA GLU A 39 45.30 -8.62 0.57
C GLU A 39 45.93 -9.09 1.88
N ARG A 40 47.27 -9.06 1.99
CA ARG A 40 47.97 -9.40 3.24
C ARG A 40 47.60 -8.48 4.39
N LYS A 41 47.30 -7.20 4.13
CA LYS A 41 46.84 -6.26 5.16
C LYS A 41 45.40 -6.56 5.59
N LEU A 42 44.53 -6.93 4.65
CA LEU A 42 43.16 -7.33 4.92
C LEU A 42 43.11 -8.60 5.77
N ASP A 43 43.92 -9.60 5.46
CA ASP A 43 44.04 -10.84 6.25
C ASP A 43 44.51 -10.54 7.68
N ARG A 44 45.55 -9.70 7.84
CA ARG A 44 46.02 -9.28 9.17
C ARG A 44 44.92 -8.59 9.98
N LEU A 45 44.18 -7.67 9.37
CA LEU A 45 43.09 -6.95 10.04
C LEU A 45 41.94 -7.90 10.42
N GLN A 46 41.63 -8.89 9.58
CA GLN A 46 40.63 -9.91 9.92
C GLN A 46 41.09 -10.78 11.08
N ASP A 47 42.36 -11.19 11.10
CA ASP A 47 42.93 -11.97 12.20
C ASP A 47 43.03 -11.16 13.50
N GLU A 48 43.20 -9.85 13.41
CA GLU A 48 43.12 -8.94 14.56
C GLU A 48 41.67 -8.77 15.05
N LEU A 49 40.68 -8.77 14.15
CA LEU A 49 39.25 -8.63 14.47
C LEU A 49 38.62 -9.89 15.08
N LYS A 50 39.02 -11.09 14.63
CA LYS A 50 38.47 -12.37 15.10
C LYS A 50 38.51 -12.53 16.63
N PRO A 51 39.61 -12.21 17.33
CA PRO A 51 39.65 -12.22 18.79
C PRO A 51 38.67 -11.25 19.46
N TYR A 52 38.27 -10.15 18.83
CA TYR A 52 37.32 -9.21 19.42
C TYR A 52 35.88 -9.70 19.34
N ALA A 53 35.55 -10.55 18.35
CA ALA A 53 34.21 -11.13 18.23
C ALA A 53 33.79 -11.95 19.47
N ARG A 54 34.75 -12.50 20.23
CA ARG A 54 34.45 -13.21 21.49
C ARG A 54 33.86 -12.31 22.58
N PHE A 55 34.07 -10.99 22.47
CA PHE A 55 33.54 -10.01 23.43
C PHE A 55 32.19 -9.45 23.01
N ASP A 56 31.66 -9.83 21.85
CA ASP A 56 30.38 -9.34 21.34
C ASP A 56 29.25 -9.58 22.35
N GLU A 57 29.19 -10.77 22.96
CA GLU A 57 28.19 -11.12 23.97
C GLU A 57 28.32 -10.24 25.23
N LEU A 58 29.55 -10.06 25.73
CA LEU A 58 29.82 -9.20 26.90
C LEU A 58 29.46 -7.74 26.61
N LEU A 59 29.71 -7.27 25.40
CA LEU A 59 29.42 -5.91 24.98
C LEU A 59 27.90 -5.67 24.93
N HIS A 60 27.12 -6.64 24.43
CA HIS A 60 25.66 -6.56 24.43
C HIS A 60 25.08 -6.53 25.86
N GLU A 61 25.63 -7.34 26.77
CA GLU A 61 25.21 -7.32 28.18
C GLU A 61 25.57 -5.99 28.84
N ALA A 62 26.80 -5.51 28.68
CA ALA A 62 27.24 -4.23 29.21
C ALA A 62 26.41 -3.06 28.66
N LEU A 63 26.07 -3.11 27.36
CA LEU A 63 25.19 -2.13 26.73
C LEU A 63 23.77 -2.18 27.31
N ALA A 64 23.19 -3.37 27.50
CA ALA A 64 21.87 -3.51 28.11
C ALA A 64 21.83 -2.91 29.53
N ILE A 65 22.85 -3.19 30.35
CA ILE A 65 22.99 -2.61 31.70
C ILE A 65 23.12 -1.08 31.62
N ALA A 66 23.98 -0.57 30.74
CA ALA A 66 24.17 0.86 30.55
C ALA A 66 22.86 1.56 30.13
N VAL A 67 22.13 1.00 29.16
CA VAL A 67 20.85 1.55 28.71
C VAL A 67 19.80 1.50 29.82
N ASN A 68 19.70 0.39 30.56
CA ASN A 68 18.76 0.29 31.69
C ASN A 68 19.07 1.33 32.78
N SER A 69 20.35 1.52 33.12
CA SER A 69 20.77 2.56 34.09
C SER A 69 20.48 3.99 33.60
N GLN A 70 20.65 4.25 32.29
CA GLN A 70 20.29 5.53 31.69
C GLN A 70 18.78 5.76 31.75
N GLN A 71 17.96 4.76 31.39
CA GLN A 71 16.50 4.85 31.47
C GLN A 71 16.02 5.09 32.91
N LEU A 72 16.62 4.41 33.89
CA LEU A 72 16.35 4.66 35.30
C LEU A 72 16.71 6.10 35.70
N THR A 73 17.83 6.61 35.23
CA THR A 73 18.25 8.00 35.50
C THR A 73 17.24 9.00 34.94
N ILE A 74 16.75 8.78 33.71
CA ILE A 74 15.70 9.60 33.10
C ILE A 74 14.40 9.48 33.90
N ALA A 75 13.98 8.27 34.30
CA ALA A 75 12.78 8.08 35.12
C ALA A 75 12.89 8.83 36.46
N LYS A 76 14.07 8.83 37.09
CA LYS A 76 14.33 9.58 38.33
C LYS A 76 14.16 11.09 38.18
N THR A 77 14.37 11.66 36.99
CA THR A 77 14.13 13.10 36.77
C THR A 77 12.65 13.48 36.80
N GLY A 78 11.74 12.52 36.60
CA GLY A 78 10.29 12.74 36.70
C GLY A 78 9.74 12.64 38.13
N ILE A 79 10.60 12.43 39.13
CA ILE A 79 10.19 12.28 40.53
C ILE A 79 10.03 13.65 41.18
N SER A 80 8.93 13.84 41.91
CA SER A 80 8.74 15.01 42.77
C SER A 80 9.10 14.66 44.21
N GLU A 81 10.09 15.33 44.79
CA GLU A 81 10.41 15.21 46.21
C GLU A 81 9.53 16.14 47.05
N LYS A 82 8.86 15.60 48.07
CA LYS A 82 8.04 16.35 49.03
C LYS A 82 8.55 16.10 50.46
N LEU A 83 8.15 16.97 51.40
CA LEU A 83 8.49 16.86 52.83
C LEU A 83 10.00 16.77 53.11
N ASP A 84 10.77 17.77 52.69
CA ASP A 84 12.24 17.82 52.86
C ASP A 84 12.95 16.52 52.40
N SER A 85 12.60 16.02 51.21
CA SER A 85 13.16 14.81 50.60
C SER A 85 12.94 13.51 51.39
N ARG A 86 11.95 13.48 52.30
CA ARG A 86 11.56 12.25 53.02
C ARG A 86 10.56 11.40 52.26
N VAL A 87 9.81 12.00 51.34
CA VAL A 87 8.82 11.31 50.52
C VAL A 87 9.07 11.65 49.06
N PHE A 88 9.15 10.62 48.23
CA PHE A 88 9.19 10.78 46.79
C PHE A 88 7.82 10.41 46.20
N VAL A 89 7.37 11.17 45.22
CA VAL A 89 6.10 10.95 44.52
C VAL A 89 6.40 10.73 43.04
N VAL A 90 5.77 9.71 42.46
CA VAL A 90 5.90 9.37 41.05
C VAL A 90 4.51 9.34 40.44
N GLU A 91 4.36 10.03 39.32
CA GLU A 91 3.14 10.05 38.53
C GLU A 91 3.42 9.41 37.17
N GLY A 92 2.50 8.60 36.67
CA GLY A 92 2.70 7.87 35.44
C GLY A 92 1.41 7.30 34.88
N TRP A 93 1.42 7.08 33.56
CA TRP A 93 0.30 6.51 32.85
C TRP A 93 0.37 4.98 32.88
N VAL A 94 -0.76 4.34 33.19
CA VAL A 94 -0.92 2.88 33.18
C VAL A 94 -2.13 2.54 32.33
N SER A 95 -2.01 1.50 31.50
CA SER A 95 -3.13 0.97 30.71
C SER A 95 -4.19 0.40 31.65
N GLU A 96 -5.47 0.66 31.37
CA GLU A 96 -6.61 0.19 32.17
C GLU A 96 -6.57 -1.35 32.37
N THR A 97 -6.12 -2.09 31.36
CA THR A 97 -5.93 -3.55 31.41
C THR A 97 -4.95 -3.99 32.49
N ASN A 98 -3.94 -3.17 32.78
CA ASN A 98 -2.84 -3.48 33.71
C ASN A 98 -2.97 -2.78 35.07
N LEU A 99 -4.04 -2.01 35.30
CA LEU A 99 -4.24 -1.23 36.51
C LEU A 99 -4.24 -2.09 37.79
N LYS A 100 -4.93 -3.24 37.76
CA LYS A 100 -4.93 -4.20 38.88
C LYS A 100 -3.52 -4.71 39.23
N ARG A 101 -2.76 -5.11 38.21
CA ARG A 101 -1.38 -5.60 38.38
C ARG A 101 -0.45 -4.53 38.92
N ALA A 102 -0.65 -3.27 38.51
CA ALA A 102 0.14 -2.15 39.01
C ALA A 102 -0.11 -1.91 40.51
N PHE A 103 -1.35 -1.99 40.97
CA PHE A 103 -1.69 -1.87 42.39
C PHE A 103 -1.16 -3.05 43.21
N GLU A 104 -1.29 -4.29 42.72
CA GLU A 104 -0.72 -5.49 43.37
C GLU A 104 0.81 -5.36 43.51
N PHE A 105 1.49 -4.88 42.47
CA PHE A 105 2.94 -4.66 42.50
C PHE A 105 3.36 -3.53 43.45
N ALA A 106 2.55 -2.48 43.57
CA ALA A 106 2.79 -1.41 44.53
C ALA A 106 2.64 -1.89 45.98
N GLU A 107 1.64 -2.73 46.26
CA GLU A 107 1.43 -3.34 47.57
C GLU A 107 2.59 -4.27 47.96
N GLU A 108 3.12 -5.06 47.02
CA GLU A 108 4.31 -5.91 47.25
C GLU A 108 5.56 -5.09 47.63
N LEU A 109 5.66 -3.85 47.16
CA LEU A 109 6.77 -2.95 47.45
C LEU A 109 6.53 -2.04 48.66
N ASP A 110 5.43 -2.23 49.40
CA ASP A 110 4.98 -1.34 50.48
C ASP A 110 4.82 0.14 50.03
N VAL A 111 4.43 0.36 48.77
CA VAL A 111 4.20 1.69 48.17
C VAL A 111 2.71 1.98 48.11
N VAL A 112 2.30 3.14 48.62
CA VAL A 112 0.92 3.63 48.48
C VAL A 112 0.71 4.15 47.06
N ALA A 113 -0.22 3.56 46.32
CA ALA A 113 -0.65 4.01 45.01
C ALA A 113 -2.12 4.43 45.05
N GLU A 114 -2.46 5.51 44.35
CA GLU A 114 -3.83 6.00 44.20
C GLU A 114 -4.10 6.37 42.73
N GLU A 115 -5.34 6.18 42.28
CA GLU A 115 -5.76 6.59 40.94
C GLU A 115 -6.01 8.10 40.90
N ILE A 116 -5.37 8.79 39.96
CA ILE A 116 -5.54 10.22 39.73
C ILE A 116 -6.61 10.41 38.65
N LYS A 117 -7.58 11.27 38.91
CA LYS A 117 -8.61 11.61 37.93
C LYS A 117 -7.99 12.40 36.77
N ILE A 118 -8.19 11.91 35.55
CA ILE A 118 -7.69 12.54 34.32
C ILE A 118 -8.47 13.83 34.05
N GLU A 119 -7.76 14.94 33.87
CA GLU A 119 -8.31 16.22 33.43
C GLU A 119 -8.24 16.34 31.90
N GLU A 120 -9.12 17.13 31.29
CA GLU A 120 -9.13 17.32 29.82
C GLU A 120 -7.84 17.97 29.28
N SER A 121 -7.07 18.66 30.14
CA SER A 121 -5.77 19.24 29.79
C SER A 121 -4.60 18.27 29.87
N ASP A 122 -4.80 17.06 30.39
CA ASP A 122 -3.70 16.12 30.59
C ASP A 122 -3.24 15.51 29.25
N PRO A 123 -1.92 15.44 28.99
CA PRO A 123 -1.39 14.84 27.77
C PRO A 123 -1.41 13.31 27.88
N VAL A 124 -2.60 12.73 27.77
CA VAL A 124 -2.84 11.27 27.84
C VAL A 124 -2.15 10.59 26.65
N PRO A 125 -1.29 9.59 26.89
CA PRO A 125 -0.65 8.84 25.82
C PRO A 125 -1.58 7.79 25.22
N THR A 126 -1.47 7.57 23.91
CA THR A 126 -2.22 6.56 23.17
C THR A 126 -1.53 5.19 23.27
N CYS A 127 -2.26 4.19 23.77
CA CYS A 127 -1.80 2.81 23.82
C CYS A 127 -2.60 1.94 22.83
N LEU A 128 -1.91 1.30 21.89
CA LEU A 128 -2.50 0.34 20.94
C LEU A 128 -2.09 -1.08 21.36
N GLU A 129 -3.01 -1.84 21.93
CA GLU A 129 -2.84 -3.24 22.35
C GLU A 129 -3.53 -4.18 21.35
N ASN A 130 -3.10 -4.14 20.08
CA ASN A 130 -3.70 -4.96 19.03
C ASN A 130 -3.20 -6.41 19.01
N GLU A 131 -4.13 -7.34 18.82
CA GLU A 131 -3.83 -8.76 18.67
C GLU A 131 -3.97 -9.25 17.22
N GLY A 132 -3.30 -10.36 16.89
CA GLY A 132 -3.47 -11.05 15.61
C GLY A 132 -3.10 -10.21 14.38
N TYR A 133 -4.04 -10.07 13.44
CA TYR A 133 -3.86 -9.34 12.18
C TYR A 133 -3.91 -7.82 12.35
N ALA A 134 -4.67 -7.31 13.32
CA ALA A 134 -4.75 -5.86 13.59
C ALA A 134 -3.37 -5.29 13.98
N ARG A 135 -2.51 -6.10 14.64
CA ARG A 135 -1.14 -5.71 14.97
C ARG A 135 -0.24 -5.45 13.77
N ILE A 136 -0.55 -6.06 12.61
CA ILE A 136 0.15 -5.80 11.35
C ILE A 136 -0.29 -4.44 10.80
N GLY A 137 -1.59 -4.16 10.87
CA GLY A 137 -2.14 -2.85 10.50
C GLY A 137 -1.58 -1.71 11.35
N GLU A 138 -1.33 -1.96 12.63
CA GLU A 138 -0.73 -0.97 13.54
C GLU A 138 0.65 -0.48 13.06
N ASP A 139 1.51 -1.38 12.55
CA ASP A 139 2.79 -0.98 11.98
C ASP A 139 2.61 -0.03 10.78
N LEU A 140 1.54 -0.19 10.00
CA LEU A 140 1.20 0.72 8.90
C LEU A 140 0.73 2.07 9.43
N VAL A 141 -0.13 2.09 10.46
CA VAL A 141 -0.64 3.32 11.08
C VAL A 141 0.50 4.19 11.61
N HIS A 142 1.48 3.58 12.29
CA HIS A 142 2.64 4.28 12.87
C HIS A 142 3.58 4.90 11.83
N ILE A 143 3.48 4.54 10.54
CA ILE A 143 4.28 5.19 9.47
C ILE A 143 3.79 6.63 9.24
N TYR A 144 2.51 6.90 9.47
CA TYR A 144 1.92 8.21 9.23
C TYR A 144 1.85 9.05 10.50
N ASP A 145 0.97 8.66 11.43
CA ASP A 145 0.75 9.39 12.66
C ASP A 145 0.08 8.50 13.71
N THR A 146 0.28 8.83 14.97
CA THR A 146 -0.31 8.13 16.11
C THR A 146 -1.73 8.62 16.37
N PRO A 147 -2.73 7.72 16.48
CA PRO A 147 -4.11 8.10 16.75
C PRO A 147 -4.24 8.92 18.03
N SER A 148 -5.19 9.85 18.05
CA SER A 148 -5.58 10.52 19.29
C SER A 148 -6.24 9.52 20.25
N THR A 149 -6.39 9.90 21.52
CA THR A 149 -7.06 9.04 22.52
C THR A 149 -8.56 8.88 22.26
N ASN A 150 -9.17 9.80 21.50
CA ASN A 150 -10.57 9.74 21.12
C ASN A 150 -10.80 9.03 19.77
N ASP A 151 -9.73 8.81 18.99
CA ASP A 151 -9.81 8.12 17.72
C ASP A 151 -10.04 6.61 17.94
N LYS A 152 -10.99 6.04 17.19
CA LYS A 152 -11.16 4.58 17.12
C LYS A 152 -9.92 3.97 16.48
N ASP A 153 -9.56 2.72 16.76
CA ASP A 153 -8.38 2.12 16.10
C ASP A 153 -8.61 1.92 14.58
N PRO A 154 -7.78 2.49 13.68
CA PRO A 154 -7.89 2.30 12.23
C PRO A 154 -7.16 1.04 11.71
N SER A 155 -6.37 0.36 12.53
CA SER A 155 -5.34 -0.60 12.09
C SER A 155 -5.88 -1.70 11.16
N LEU A 156 -6.98 -2.36 11.52
CA LEU A 156 -7.55 -3.44 10.71
C LEU A 156 -8.09 -2.93 9.36
N TRP A 157 -8.72 -1.77 9.35
CA TRP A 157 -9.29 -1.16 8.15
C TRP A 157 -8.20 -0.76 7.16
N VAL A 158 -7.16 -0.10 7.67
CA VAL A 158 -5.99 0.29 6.88
C VAL A 158 -5.35 -0.95 6.27
N LEU A 159 -5.18 -2.05 7.02
CA LEU A 159 -4.63 -3.29 6.49
C LEU A 159 -5.46 -3.87 5.34
N CYS A 160 -6.78 -3.95 5.51
CA CYS A 160 -7.69 -4.52 4.51
C CYS A 160 -7.68 -3.71 3.21
N PHE A 161 -7.88 -2.38 3.29
CA PHE A 161 -7.92 -1.52 2.11
C PHE A 161 -6.55 -1.35 1.47
N PHE A 162 -5.48 -1.27 2.27
CA PHE A 162 -4.11 -1.29 1.75
C PHE A 162 -3.85 -2.55 0.92
N ALA A 163 -4.27 -3.73 1.40
CA ALA A 163 -4.09 -4.97 0.65
C ALA A 163 -4.88 -4.99 -0.68
N ILE A 164 -6.11 -4.45 -0.67
CA ILE A 164 -6.92 -4.31 -1.89
C ILE A 164 -6.27 -3.33 -2.87
N PHE A 165 -5.90 -2.13 -2.42
CA PHE A 165 -5.27 -1.12 -3.29
C PHE A 165 -3.95 -1.62 -3.88
N PHE A 166 -3.13 -2.27 -3.05
CA PHE A 166 -1.88 -2.89 -3.49
C PHE A 166 -2.14 -3.94 -4.58
N ALA A 167 -3.14 -4.81 -4.39
CA ALA A 167 -3.50 -5.83 -5.36
C ALA A 167 -3.99 -5.23 -6.69
N ILE A 168 -4.81 -4.17 -6.64
CA ILE A 168 -5.30 -3.48 -7.85
C ILE A 168 -4.14 -2.85 -8.63
N ILE A 169 -3.22 -2.18 -7.92
CA ILE A 169 -2.07 -1.51 -8.54
C ILE A 169 -1.10 -2.52 -9.15
N VAL A 170 -0.77 -3.59 -8.44
CA VAL A 170 0.13 -4.62 -8.98
C VAL A 170 -0.54 -5.35 -10.13
N GLY A 171 -1.84 -5.64 -10.02
CA GLY A 171 -2.72 -6.00 -11.13
C GLY A 171 -2.42 -7.30 -11.87
N ASP A 172 -1.35 -8.02 -11.50
CA ASP A 172 -0.82 -9.19 -12.21
C ASP A 172 -0.62 -10.37 -11.25
N SER A 173 -1.25 -11.50 -11.57
CA SER A 173 -1.20 -12.72 -10.76
C SER A 173 0.19 -13.39 -10.78
N GLY A 174 0.97 -13.23 -11.85
CA GLY A 174 2.33 -13.73 -11.94
C GLY A 174 3.25 -13.04 -10.96
N TYR A 175 3.12 -11.72 -10.83
CA TYR A 175 3.85 -10.94 -9.83
C TYR A 175 3.38 -11.27 -8.40
N GLY A 176 2.07 -11.43 -8.20
CA GLY A 176 1.52 -11.91 -6.93
C GLY A 176 2.08 -13.27 -6.52
N LEU A 177 2.17 -14.23 -7.45
CA LEU A 177 2.72 -15.55 -7.20
C LEU A 177 4.22 -15.49 -6.89
N PHE A 178 4.98 -14.65 -7.59
CA PHE A 178 6.38 -14.40 -7.26
C PHE A 178 6.55 -13.86 -5.83
N LEU A 179 5.72 -12.89 -5.42
CA LEU A 179 5.70 -12.38 -4.05
C LEU A 179 5.29 -13.45 -3.02
N LEU A 180 4.37 -14.33 -3.38
CA LEU A 180 3.93 -15.42 -2.51
C LEU A 180 5.04 -16.46 -2.32
N LEU A 181 5.72 -16.84 -3.40
CA LEU A 181 6.84 -17.79 -3.37
C LEU A 181 8.03 -17.22 -2.59
N THR A 182 8.34 -15.94 -2.76
CA THR A 182 9.40 -15.28 -1.98
C THR A 182 9.02 -15.20 -0.49
N GLY A 183 7.77 -14.87 -0.15
CA GLY A 183 7.26 -14.93 1.22
C GLY A 183 7.33 -16.33 1.84
N GLY A 184 6.94 -17.36 1.08
CA GLY A 184 7.04 -18.76 1.50
C GLY A 184 8.48 -19.25 1.66
N TYR A 185 9.39 -18.82 0.77
CA TYR A 185 10.82 -19.09 0.91
C TYR A 185 11.40 -18.46 2.18
N LEU A 186 11.05 -17.22 2.48
CA LEU A 186 11.43 -16.55 3.73
C LEU A 186 10.85 -17.25 4.97
N TYR A 187 9.64 -17.80 4.87
CA TYR A 187 9.04 -18.60 5.92
C TYR A 187 9.85 -19.88 6.19
N TYR A 188 10.25 -20.59 5.14
CA TYR A 188 11.02 -21.83 5.24
C TYR A 188 12.47 -21.60 5.70
N LYS A 189 13.16 -20.60 5.14
CA LYS A 189 14.59 -20.35 5.42
C LYS A 189 14.84 -19.67 6.77
N TYR A 190 13.93 -18.80 7.21
CA TYR A 190 14.09 -18.01 8.43
C TYR A 190 12.91 -18.21 9.41
N PRO A 191 12.77 -19.41 10.00
CA PRO A 191 11.68 -19.70 10.94
C PRO A 191 11.82 -18.89 12.25
N ASN A 192 13.06 -18.57 12.65
CA ASN A 192 13.37 -17.91 13.93
C ASN A 192 13.15 -16.39 13.93
N TRP A 193 12.63 -15.80 12.84
CA TRP A 193 12.29 -14.37 12.82
C TRP A 193 11.18 -14.07 13.84
N SER A 194 11.51 -13.26 14.84
CA SER A 194 10.61 -12.80 15.90
C SER A 194 10.27 -11.31 15.74
N GLY A 195 9.22 -10.86 16.41
CA GLY A 195 8.83 -9.44 16.47
C GLY A 195 8.44 -8.85 15.11
N GLY A 196 9.05 -7.72 14.74
CA GLY A 196 8.69 -6.96 13.53
C GLY A 196 8.91 -7.74 12.23
N MET A 197 9.96 -8.55 12.16
CA MET A 197 10.27 -9.31 10.94
C MET A 197 9.26 -10.44 10.68
N GLN A 198 8.69 -11.01 11.75
CA GLN A 198 7.58 -11.97 11.64
C GLN A 198 6.31 -11.30 11.07
N ARG A 199 6.03 -10.07 11.52
CA ARG A 199 4.87 -9.29 11.04
C ARG A 199 5.05 -8.85 9.59
N PHE A 200 6.24 -8.39 9.21
CA PHE A 200 6.59 -8.09 7.82
C PHE A 200 6.35 -9.29 6.90
N ARG A 201 6.81 -10.48 7.30
CA ARG A 201 6.54 -11.71 6.52
C ARG A 201 5.06 -12.01 6.40
N LYS A 202 4.28 -11.87 7.48
CA LYS A 202 2.81 -12.06 7.43
C LYS A 202 2.14 -11.06 6.50
N LEU A 203 2.53 -9.78 6.58
CA LEU A 203 2.06 -8.73 5.69
C LEU A 203 2.34 -9.07 4.23
N LEU A 204 3.57 -9.49 3.91
CA LEU A 204 3.96 -9.90 2.56
C LEU A 204 3.07 -11.05 2.04
N MET A 205 2.80 -12.06 2.87
CA MET A 205 1.93 -13.17 2.47
C MET A 205 0.47 -12.73 2.24
N ILE A 206 -0.06 -11.81 3.05
CA ILE A 206 -1.41 -11.26 2.88
C ILE A 206 -1.48 -10.48 1.56
N LEU A 207 -0.55 -9.55 1.33
CA LEU A 207 -0.47 -8.76 0.10
C LEU A 207 -0.36 -9.64 -1.13
N ALA A 208 0.53 -10.64 -1.10
CA ALA A 208 0.71 -11.57 -2.20
C ALA A 208 -0.55 -12.40 -2.48
N SER A 209 -1.22 -12.88 -1.42
CA SER A 209 -2.45 -13.68 -1.57
C SER A 209 -3.58 -12.86 -2.21
N VAL A 210 -3.80 -11.63 -1.74
CA VAL A 210 -4.82 -10.74 -2.31
C VAL A 210 -4.46 -10.34 -3.74
N CYS A 211 -3.18 -10.12 -4.04
CA CYS A 211 -2.68 -9.83 -5.39
C CYS A 211 -2.91 -11.00 -6.36
N VAL A 212 -2.66 -12.25 -5.94
CA VAL A 212 -2.97 -13.43 -6.77
C VAL A 212 -4.47 -13.52 -7.03
N LEU A 213 -5.30 -13.37 -6.00
CA LEU A 213 -6.76 -13.41 -6.13
C LEU A 213 -7.27 -12.33 -7.10
N TRP A 214 -6.74 -11.11 -6.98
CA TRP A 214 -7.09 -10.01 -7.88
C TRP A 214 -6.62 -10.27 -9.31
N GLY A 215 -5.36 -10.68 -9.50
CA GLY A 215 -4.78 -10.94 -10.82
C GLY A 215 -5.46 -12.08 -11.58
N VAL A 216 -5.93 -13.11 -10.86
CA VAL A 216 -6.78 -14.17 -11.44
C VAL A 216 -8.12 -13.58 -11.86
N GLY A 217 -8.70 -12.72 -11.03
CA GLY A 217 -9.95 -12.01 -11.31
C GLY A 217 -9.86 -10.99 -12.45
N SER A 218 -8.67 -10.47 -12.75
CA SER A 218 -8.38 -9.56 -13.88
C SER A 218 -7.75 -10.26 -15.08
N HIS A 219 -7.69 -11.60 -15.09
CA HIS A 219 -7.12 -12.43 -16.16
C HIS A 219 -5.70 -12.02 -16.63
N ALA A 220 -4.87 -11.45 -15.74
CA ALA A 220 -3.55 -10.92 -16.07
C ALA A 220 -2.42 -11.79 -15.48
N PHE A 221 -1.56 -12.34 -16.35
CA PHE A 221 -0.39 -13.15 -15.98
C PHE A 221 0.84 -12.71 -16.76
N PHE A 222 1.84 -12.11 -16.11
CA PHE A 222 3.04 -11.58 -16.76
C PHE A 222 2.75 -10.73 -18.01
N GLY A 223 1.63 -10.00 -18.03
CA GLY A 223 1.18 -9.24 -19.21
C GLY A 223 0.86 -10.07 -20.46
N VAL A 224 0.58 -11.37 -20.31
CA VAL A 224 0.10 -12.24 -21.38
C VAL A 224 -1.42 -12.06 -21.52
N GLN A 225 -1.86 -11.80 -22.75
CA GLN A 225 -3.29 -11.76 -23.09
C GLN A 225 -3.76 -13.18 -23.43
N PHE A 226 -4.75 -13.68 -22.70
CA PHE A 226 -5.39 -14.96 -23.00
C PHE A 226 -6.60 -14.78 -23.93
N ASP A 227 -6.83 -15.76 -24.79
CA ASP A 227 -8.02 -15.81 -25.64
C ASP A 227 -9.31 -15.89 -24.80
N LEU A 228 -10.41 -15.35 -25.34
CA LEU A 228 -11.76 -15.36 -24.73
C LEU A 228 -12.27 -16.77 -24.39
N ASP A 229 -11.84 -17.79 -25.14
CA ASP A 229 -12.24 -19.18 -24.92
C ASP A 229 -11.45 -19.88 -23.79
N SER A 230 -10.39 -19.25 -23.28
CA SER A 230 -9.61 -19.83 -22.20
C SER A 230 -10.43 -19.92 -20.90
N PRO A 231 -10.30 -21.00 -20.10
CA PRO A 231 -11.00 -21.13 -18.83
C PRO A 231 -10.74 -19.96 -17.87
N PHE A 232 -9.53 -19.38 -17.93
CA PHE A 232 -9.13 -18.25 -17.10
C PHE A 232 -9.90 -16.97 -17.42
N ARG A 233 -10.13 -16.67 -18.70
CA ARG A 233 -10.90 -15.49 -19.13
C ARG A 233 -12.40 -15.70 -18.95
N LYS A 234 -12.90 -16.91 -19.24
CA LYS A 234 -14.34 -17.25 -19.13
C LYS A 234 -14.94 -17.05 -17.73
N TYR A 235 -14.16 -17.29 -16.68
CA TYR A 235 -14.59 -17.15 -15.27
C TYR A 235 -13.99 -15.92 -14.57
N SER A 236 -13.30 -15.06 -15.32
CA SER A 236 -12.71 -13.83 -14.80
C SER A 236 -13.78 -12.86 -14.32
N LEU A 237 -13.52 -12.17 -13.21
CA LEU A 237 -14.43 -11.16 -12.66
C LEU A 237 -14.60 -10.02 -13.67
N PHE A 238 -13.52 -9.57 -14.29
CA PHE A 238 -13.55 -8.47 -15.25
C PHE A 238 -14.37 -8.80 -16.50
N ASP A 239 -14.15 -9.96 -17.13
CA ASP A 239 -14.92 -10.35 -18.32
C ASP A 239 -16.39 -10.64 -17.99
N THR A 240 -16.71 -11.15 -16.80
CA THR A 240 -18.11 -11.34 -16.39
C THR A 240 -18.84 -10.01 -16.20
N LEU A 241 -18.18 -9.01 -15.64
CA LEU A 241 -18.73 -7.65 -15.50
C LEU A 241 -18.83 -6.96 -16.86
N ALA A 242 -17.79 -7.07 -17.70
CA ALA A 242 -17.80 -6.56 -19.07
C ALA A 242 -18.92 -7.20 -19.91
N ALA A 243 -19.15 -8.51 -19.77
CA ALA A 243 -20.24 -9.20 -20.43
C ALA A 243 -21.62 -8.66 -20.02
N LYS A 244 -21.87 -8.47 -18.72
CA LYS A 244 -23.12 -7.89 -18.23
C LYS A 244 -23.30 -6.44 -18.70
N LYS A 245 -22.21 -5.68 -18.73
CA LYS A 245 -22.19 -4.32 -19.26
C LYS A 245 -22.55 -4.31 -20.76
N ALA A 246 -22.01 -5.25 -21.55
CA ALA A 246 -22.37 -5.43 -22.95
C ALA A 246 -23.84 -5.85 -23.12
N GLU A 247 -24.35 -6.76 -22.30
CA GLU A 247 -25.77 -7.16 -22.31
C GLU A 247 -26.70 -5.98 -22.09
N TYR A 248 -26.34 -5.07 -21.19
CA TYR A 248 -27.10 -3.84 -20.97
C TYR A 248 -27.19 -3.00 -22.26
N HIS A 249 -26.06 -2.75 -22.92
CA HIS A 249 -26.04 -1.97 -24.16
C HIS A 249 -26.83 -2.64 -25.30
N LEU A 250 -26.74 -3.98 -25.43
CA LEU A 250 -27.53 -4.75 -26.41
C LEU A 250 -29.04 -4.61 -26.17
N ASN A 251 -29.47 -4.66 -24.91
CA ASN A 251 -30.88 -4.56 -24.53
C ASN A 251 -31.41 -3.13 -24.64
N ALA A 252 -30.61 -2.14 -24.22
CA ALA A 252 -30.99 -0.73 -24.23
C ALA A 252 -30.99 -0.12 -25.65
N ARG A 253 -30.22 -0.70 -26.59
CA ARG A 253 -30.02 -0.19 -27.97
C ARG A 253 -29.62 1.29 -28.00
N ASP A 254 -28.75 1.65 -27.08
CA ASP A 254 -28.22 2.99 -26.91
C ASP A 254 -27.19 3.36 -28.00
N ASP A 255 -26.59 4.54 -27.88
CA ASP A 255 -25.66 5.05 -28.88
C ASP A 255 -24.38 4.20 -28.97
N VAL A 256 -23.97 3.56 -27.87
CA VAL A 256 -22.86 2.60 -27.83
C VAL A 256 -23.18 1.36 -28.69
N TYR A 257 -24.39 0.81 -28.56
CA TYR A 257 -24.84 -0.27 -29.43
C TYR A 257 -24.87 0.13 -30.90
N LYS A 258 -25.34 1.34 -31.21
CA LYS A 258 -25.36 1.85 -32.60
C LYS A 258 -23.95 1.97 -33.18
N ASP A 259 -22.99 2.45 -32.39
CA ASP A 259 -21.59 2.53 -32.78
C ASP A 259 -21.01 1.13 -33.04
N TRP A 260 -21.24 0.17 -32.15
CA TRP A 260 -20.79 -1.21 -32.33
C TRP A 260 -21.37 -1.87 -33.58
N VAL A 261 -22.66 -1.67 -33.84
CA VAL A 261 -23.32 -2.19 -35.04
C VAL A 261 -22.79 -1.56 -36.33
N SER A 262 -22.35 -0.29 -36.27
CA SER A 262 -21.74 0.39 -37.40
C SER A 262 -20.37 -0.20 -37.75
N GLN A 263 -19.59 -0.58 -36.74
CA GLN A 263 -18.25 -1.16 -36.89
C GLN A 263 -18.30 -2.67 -37.17
N PHE A 264 -19.25 -3.38 -36.54
CA PHE A 264 -19.41 -4.84 -36.60
C PHE A 264 -20.88 -5.22 -36.83
N PRO A 265 -21.32 -5.34 -38.09
CA PRO A 265 -22.71 -5.64 -38.43
C PRO A 265 -23.25 -6.97 -37.87
N GLN A 266 -22.36 -7.91 -37.53
CA GLN A 266 -22.69 -9.24 -36.98
C GLN A 266 -23.29 -9.18 -35.57
N ILE A 267 -23.10 -8.07 -34.83
CA ILE A 267 -23.63 -7.87 -33.47
C ILE A 267 -25.17 -7.79 -33.46
N LYS A 268 -25.81 -7.41 -34.58
CA LYS A 268 -27.28 -7.30 -34.69
C LYS A 268 -28.02 -8.60 -34.37
N ASN A 269 -27.38 -9.75 -34.57
CA ASN A 269 -28.00 -11.07 -34.40
C ASN A 269 -27.73 -11.67 -33.02
N THR A 270 -27.06 -10.93 -32.14
CA THR A 270 -26.54 -11.44 -30.87
C THR A 270 -27.30 -10.84 -29.70
N THR A 271 -27.77 -11.70 -28.79
CA THR A 271 -28.44 -11.29 -27.53
C THR A 271 -27.57 -11.49 -26.30
N SER A 272 -26.44 -12.19 -26.43
CA SER A 272 -25.51 -12.48 -25.34
C SER A 272 -24.32 -11.51 -25.35
N GLY A 273 -24.01 -10.88 -24.21
CA GLY A 273 -22.90 -9.93 -24.13
C GLY A 273 -21.53 -10.57 -24.34
N ARG A 274 -21.38 -11.85 -23.98
CA ARG A 274 -20.15 -12.62 -24.24
C ARG A 274 -19.92 -12.85 -25.74
N GLU A 275 -20.97 -13.15 -26.47
CA GLU A 275 -20.91 -13.34 -27.92
C GLU A 275 -20.60 -12.00 -28.62
N ALA A 276 -21.17 -10.89 -28.14
CA ALA A 276 -20.85 -9.56 -28.65
C ALA A 276 -19.36 -9.19 -28.44
N MET A 277 -18.79 -9.54 -27.28
CA MET A 277 -17.36 -9.35 -27.02
C MET A 277 -16.47 -10.24 -27.92
N ALA A 278 -16.92 -11.45 -28.25
CA ALA A 278 -16.19 -12.37 -29.13
C ALA A 278 -16.21 -11.94 -30.61
N ILE A 279 -17.25 -11.24 -31.06
CA ILE A 279 -17.38 -10.74 -32.44
C ILE A 279 -16.50 -9.51 -32.70
N GLY A 280 -16.26 -8.68 -31.68
CA GLY A 280 -15.51 -7.43 -31.76
C GLY A 280 -13.99 -7.57 -31.91
N VAL A 281 -13.55 -8.36 -32.89
CA VAL A 281 -12.13 -8.68 -33.14
C VAL A 281 -11.60 -7.88 -34.32
N VAL A 282 -10.47 -7.21 -34.12
CA VAL A 282 -9.66 -6.65 -35.22
C VAL A 282 -8.34 -7.41 -35.27
N LYS A 283 -8.03 -8.04 -36.40
CA LYS A 283 -6.74 -8.69 -36.61
C LYS A 283 -5.72 -7.67 -37.09
N LYS A 284 -4.66 -7.45 -36.31
CA LYS A 284 -3.52 -6.59 -36.68
C LYS A 284 -2.23 -7.37 -36.43
N ASP A 285 -1.38 -7.49 -37.45
CA ASP A 285 -0.02 -8.06 -37.37
C ASP A 285 0.11 -9.35 -36.53
N ASN A 286 -0.68 -10.38 -36.85
CA ASN A 286 -0.68 -11.69 -36.19
C ASN A 286 -1.21 -11.73 -34.74
N LYS A 287 -1.74 -10.63 -34.20
CA LYS A 287 -2.48 -10.57 -32.93
C LYS A 287 -3.97 -10.35 -33.15
N VAL A 288 -4.77 -10.95 -32.27
CA VAL A 288 -6.23 -10.87 -32.26
C VAL A 288 -6.61 -9.87 -31.17
N ASP A 289 -6.85 -8.61 -31.52
CA ASP A 289 -7.22 -7.58 -30.56
C ASP A 289 -8.75 -7.59 -30.38
N HIS A 290 -9.20 -7.80 -29.14
CA HIS A 290 -10.61 -7.82 -28.78
C HIS A 290 -11.07 -6.41 -28.39
N VAL A 291 -11.19 -5.52 -29.39
CA VAL A 291 -11.46 -4.09 -29.20
C VAL A 291 -12.67 -3.81 -28.30
N ILE A 292 -13.75 -4.59 -28.42
CA ILE A 292 -14.96 -4.41 -27.59
C ILE A 292 -14.71 -4.91 -26.16
N ALA A 293 -14.11 -6.09 -26.00
CA ALA A 293 -13.86 -6.68 -24.68
C ALA A 293 -12.87 -5.83 -23.86
N ASP A 294 -11.80 -5.38 -24.49
CA ASP A 294 -10.73 -4.63 -23.83
C ASP A 294 -11.23 -3.24 -23.40
N LYS A 295 -11.97 -2.53 -24.27
CA LYS A 295 -12.61 -1.24 -23.91
C LYS A 295 -13.61 -1.38 -22.76
N LEU A 296 -14.39 -2.47 -22.73
CA LEU A 296 -15.33 -2.71 -21.65
C LEU A 296 -14.61 -3.07 -20.35
N SER A 297 -13.54 -3.88 -20.43
CA SER A 297 -12.71 -4.25 -19.27
C SER A 297 -12.05 -3.03 -18.64
N ASP A 298 -11.48 -2.14 -19.47
CA ASP A 298 -10.90 -0.86 -19.03
C ASP A 298 -11.95 0.04 -18.35
N ALA A 299 -13.15 0.13 -18.94
CA ALA A 299 -14.24 0.91 -18.36
C ALA A 299 -14.71 0.32 -17.01
N VAL A 300 -14.79 -1.00 -16.90
CA VAL A 300 -15.08 -1.70 -15.63
C VAL A 300 -13.98 -1.43 -14.59
N ALA A 301 -12.72 -1.42 -14.99
CA ALA A 301 -11.59 -1.12 -14.10
C ALA A 301 -11.70 0.28 -13.48
N VAL A 302 -12.02 1.28 -14.31
CA VAL A 302 -12.27 2.67 -13.88
C VAL A 302 -13.47 2.74 -12.93
N GLU A 303 -14.57 2.06 -13.25
CA GLU A 303 -15.76 2.02 -12.39
C GLU A 303 -15.47 1.39 -11.03
N ILE A 304 -14.71 0.29 -10.99
CA ILE A 304 -14.33 -0.36 -9.72
C ILE A 304 -13.45 0.58 -8.90
N ALA A 305 -12.48 1.26 -9.51
CA ALA A 305 -11.62 2.20 -8.81
C ALA A 305 -12.43 3.33 -8.16
N LEU A 306 -13.37 3.94 -8.89
CA LEU A 306 -14.26 4.98 -8.37
C LEU A 306 -15.21 4.46 -7.29
N LEU A 307 -15.85 3.31 -7.52
CA LEU A 307 -16.77 2.70 -6.55
C LEU A 307 -16.04 2.36 -5.24
N LEU A 308 -14.82 1.83 -5.33
CA LEU A 308 -13.99 1.55 -4.17
C LEU A 308 -13.63 2.82 -3.41
N GLY A 309 -13.35 3.93 -4.10
CA GLY A 309 -13.15 5.24 -3.48
C GLY A 309 -14.39 5.74 -2.75
N VAL A 310 -15.56 5.65 -3.37
CA VAL A 310 -16.85 6.01 -2.76
C VAL A 310 -17.11 5.18 -1.51
N ILE A 311 -16.90 3.85 -1.57
CA ILE A 311 -17.08 2.95 -0.41
C ILE A 311 -16.07 3.27 0.68
N HIS A 312 -14.80 3.46 0.35
CA HIS A 312 -13.74 3.73 1.31
C HIS A 312 -13.98 5.04 2.08
N ILE A 313 -14.27 6.14 1.37
CA ILE A 313 -14.58 7.43 2.01
C ILE A 313 -15.90 7.36 2.80
N THR A 314 -16.91 6.63 2.30
CA THR A 314 -18.16 6.40 3.04
C THR A 314 -17.88 5.77 4.41
N ILE A 315 -17.01 4.76 4.47
CA ILE A 315 -16.61 4.12 5.73
C ILE A 315 -15.90 5.12 6.66
N SER A 316 -15.11 6.04 6.10
CA SER A 316 -14.48 7.11 6.86
C SER A 316 -15.52 7.98 7.57
N PHE A 317 -16.52 8.49 6.84
CA PHE A 317 -17.59 9.28 7.44
C PHE A 317 -18.36 8.52 8.52
N PHE A 318 -18.70 7.24 8.28
CA PHE A 318 -19.38 6.41 9.27
C PHE A 318 -18.58 6.24 10.57
N ARG A 319 -17.25 6.16 10.46
CA ARG A 319 -16.36 6.00 11.62
C ARG A 319 -16.38 7.25 12.51
N ASN A 320 -16.42 8.44 11.90
CA ASN A 320 -16.37 9.74 12.58
C ASN A 320 -17.75 10.39 12.85
N LEU A 321 -18.84 9.63 12.79
CA LEU A 321 -20.19 10.18 13.02
C LEU A 321 -20.39 10.82 14.39
N LYS A 322 -19.58 10.44 15.40
CA LYS A 322 -19.64 11.06 16.72
C LYS A 322 -18.99 12.46 16.73
N GLY A 323 -17.95 12.66 15.93
CA GLY A 323 -17.18 13.91 15.84
C GLY A 323 -17.78 14.91 14.87
N SER A 324 -18.36 14.46 13.75
CA SER A 324 -19.03 15.34 12.77
C SER A 324 -20.32 14.72 12.25
N TRP A 325 -21.45 15.34 12.55
CA TRP A 325 -22.76 14.88 12.08
C TRP A 325 -22.97 15.15 10.59
N ALA A 326 -22.20 16.10 10.02
CA ALA A 326 -22.23 16.42 8.59
C ALA A 326 -21.90 15.21 7.70
N GLY A 327 -21.16 14.23 8.23
CA GLY A 327 -20.79 13.00 7.53
C GLY A 327 -21.98 12.24 6.93
N ILE A 328 -23.17 12.27 7.57
CA ILE A 328 -24.38 11.65 7.02
C ILE A 328 -24.76 12.29 5.68
N GLY A 329 -24.76 13.62 5.63
CA GLY A 329 -25.06 14.36 4.40
C GLY A 329 -24.02 14.09 3.30
N TRP A 330 -22.74 14.06 3.66
CA TRP A 330 -21.67 13.75 2.71
C TRP A 330 -21.74 12.35 2.11
N VAL A 331 -22.23 11.35 2.86
CA VAL A 331 -22.50 10.02 2.31
C VAL A 331 -23.58 10.08 1.22
N PHE A 332 -24.63 10.86 1.41
CA PHE A 332 -25.64 11.06 0.36
C PHE A 332 -25.06 11.77 -0.87
N VAL A 333 -24.20 12.78 -0.67
CA VAL A 333 -23.49 13.46 -1.76
C VAL A 333 -22.59 12.50 -2.53
N LEU A 334 -21.83 11.64 -1.85
CA LEU A 334 -20.93 10.67 -2.48
C LEU A 334 -21.67 9.70 -3.39
N TRP A 335 -22.71 9.05 -2.87
CA TRP A 335 -23.47 8.06 -3.63
C TRP A 335 -24.34 8.72 -4.70
N GLY A 336 -24.93 9.88 -4.42
CA GLY A 336 -25.68 10.66 -5.41
C GLY A 336 -24.78 11.08 -6.57
N GLY A 337 -23.58 11.57 -6.25
CA GLY A 337 -22.55 11.94 -7.22
C GLY A 337 -22.08 10.76 -8.07
N TYR A 338 -21.88 9.58 -7.48
CA TYR A 338 -21.51 8.36 -8.22
C TYR A 338 -22.53 8.02 -9.33
N PHE A 339 -23.84 8.07 -9.01
CA PHE A 339 -24.90 7.80 -10.00
C PHE A 339 -25.08 8.95 -10.99
N TYR A 340 -25.02 10.19 -10.50
CA TYR A 340 -25.22 11.39 -11.32
C TYR A 340 -24.10 11.60 -12.33
N CYS A 341 -22.83 11.54 -11.90
CA CYS A 341 -21.69 11.77 -12.79
C CYS A 341 -21.63 10.75 -13.93
N ALA A 342 -21.94 9.48 -13.68
CA ALA A 342 -22.01 8.46 -14.72
C ALA A 342 -23.08 8.83 -15.78
N SER A 343 -24.28 9.16 -15.33
CA SER A 343 -25.42 9.50 -16.20
C SER A 343 -25.17 10.81 -16.96
N TYR A 344 -24.58 11.82 -16.31
CA TYR A 344 -24.21 13.08 -16.95
C TYR A 344 -23.20 12.90 -18.09
N LEU A 345 -22.30 11.93 -17.97
CA LEU A 345 -21.33 11.58 -19.01
C LEU A 345 -21.88 10.65 -20.10
N GLY A 346 -23.17 10.25 -20.02
CA GLY A 346 -23.75 9.29 -20.94
C GLY A 346 -23.22 7.87 -20.75
N SER A 347 -22.66 7.55 -19.58
CA SER A 347 -22.12 6.23 -19.24
C SER A 347 -23.03 5.52 -18.25
N ILE A 348 -23.11 4.20 -18.37
CA ILE A 348 -23.69 3.35 -17.32
C ILE A 348 -22.66 3.09 -16.23
N ASN A 349 -23.14 2.82 -15.02
CA ASN A 349 -22.32 2.37 -13.89
C ASN A 349 -22.73 0.97 -13.43
N MET A 350 -21.98 0.45 -12.48
CA MET A 350 -22.15 -0.90 -11.95
C MET A 350 -23.50 -1.12 -11.25
N GLY A 351 -24.15 -0.09 -10.71
CA GLY A 351 -25.51 -0.19 -10.20
C GLY A 351 -26.56 -0.42 -11.28
N ASN A 352 -26.36 0.10 -12.50
CA ASN A 352 -27.30 -0.10 -13.59
C ASN A 352 -27.33 -1.56 -14.07
N TYR A 353 -26.17 -2.13 -14.39
CA TYR A 353 -26.10 -3.48 -14.97
C TYR A 353 -25.99 -4.62 -13.95
N LEU A 354 -25.64 -4.36 -12.68
CA LEU A 354 -25.68 -5.40 -11.63
C LEU A 354 -26.98 -5.40 -10.82
N LEU A 355 -27.48 -4.22 -10.44
CA LEU A 355 -28.65 -4.10 -9.57
C LEU A 355 -29.94 -3.80 -10.36
N GLY A 356 -29.83 -3.59 -11.67
CA GLY A 356 -30.99 -3.28 -12.52
C GLY A 356 -31.56 -1.88 -12.27
N ILE A 357 -30.78 -0.97 -11.69
CA ILE A 357 -31.22 0.40 -11.43
C ILE A 357 -31.41 1.10 -12.78
N PRO A 358 -32.59 1.70 -13.06
CA PRO A 358 -32.84 2.39 -14.32
C PRO A 358 -31.83 3.51 -14.56
N TYR A 359 -31.40 3.70 -15.81
CA TYR A 359 -30.49 4.80 -16.17
C TYR A 359 -31.03 6.18 -15.74
N SER A 360 -32.33 6.41 -15.91
CA SER A 360 -33.03 7.63 -15.47
C SER A 360 -32.94 7.88 -13.96
N PHE A 361 -32.61 6.87 -13.17
CA PHE A 361 -32.43 7.04 -11.73
C PHE A 361 -31.26 7.98 -11.42
N GLY A 362 -30.14 7.84 -12.13
CA GLY A 362 -28.97 8.69 -11.88
C GLY A 362 -29.18 10.15 -12.29
N GLU A 363 -29.92 10.38 -13.37
CA GLU A 363 -30.25 11.74 -13.85
C GLU A 363 -31.14 12.51 -12.88
N ILE A 364 -32.19 11.87 -12.36
CA ILE A 364 -33.18 12.52 -11.51
C ILE A 364 -32.84 12.34 -10.03
N TYR A 365 -32.74 11.10 -9.56
CA TYR A 365 -32.54 10.83 -8.14
C TYR A 365 -31.08 11.03 -7.71
N GLY A 366 -30.09 10.87 -8.60
CA GLY A 366 -28.68 11.10 -8.27
C GLY A 366 -28.38 12.56 -7.91
N ILE A 367 -28.92 13.51 -8.70
CA ILE A 367 -28.76 14.94 -8.43
C ILE A 367 -29.57 15.38 -7.20
N GLU A 368 -30.81 14.91 -7.05
CA GLU A 368 -31.65 15.20 -5.89
C GLU A 368 -31.00 14.68 -4.60
N MET A 369 -30.49 13.46 -4.62
CA MET A 369 -29.79 12.87 -3.48
C MET A 369 -28.53 13.66 -3.11
N SER A 370 -27.79 14.16 -4.11
CA SER A 370 -26.63 15.04 -3.87
C SER A 370 -27.04 16.38 -3.26
N ASN A 371 -28.10 17.00 -3.77
CA ASN A 371 -28.60 18.29 -3.29
C ASN A 371 -29.13 18.19 -1.85
N TRP A 372 -29.98 17.20 -1.58
CA TRP A 372 -30.49 16.94 -0.22
C TRP A 372 -29.37 16.52 0.74
N GLY A 373 -28.38 15.76 0.26
CA GLY A 373 -27.20 15.41 1.03
C GLY A 373 -26.37 16.64 1.42
N LEU A 374 -26.17 17.58 0.49
CA LEU A 374 -25.44 18.81 0.76
C LEU A 374 -26.17 19.70 1.76
N ILE A 375 -27.49 19.86 1.60
CA ILE A 375 -28.33 20.59 2.55
C ILE A 375 -28.24 19.95 3.93
N ALA A 376 -28.36 18.62 4.01
CA ALA A 376 -28.25 17.89 5.28
C ALA A 376 -26.87 18.07 5.93
N ALA A 377 -25.78 18.01 5.15
CA ALA A 377 -24.42 18.21 5.67
C ALA A 377 -24.26 19.59 6.30
N VAL A 378 -24.70 20.65 5.61
CA VAL A 378 -24.60 22.03 6.10
C VAL A 378 -25.52 22.25 7.31
N VAL A 379 -26.76 21.75 7.28
CA VAL A 379 -27.71 21.91 8.40
C VAL A 379 -27.21 21.18 9.65
N LEU A 380 -26.74 19.94 9.52
CA LEU A 380 -26.18 19.18 10.63
C LEU A 380 -24.90 19.84 11.18
N SER A 381 -24.02 20.34 10.31
CA SER A 381 -22.84 21.10 10.73
C SER A 381 -23.21 22.41 11.43
N LEU A 382 -24.24 23.12 10.96
CA LEU A 382 -24.73 24.34 11.60
C LEU A 382 -25.31 24.08 13.01
N ILE A 383 -26.00 22.95 13.19
CA ILE A 383 -26.53 22.54 14.51
C ILE A 383 -25.38 22.27 15.48
N GLN A 384 -24.33 21.59 15.01
CA GLN A 384 -23.19 21.19 15.83
C GLN A 384 -22.22 22.36 16.13
N ASN A 385 -21.85 23.12 15.10
CA ASN A 385 -20.75 24.09 15.12
C ASN A 385 -21.19 25.56 14.94
N ARG A 386 -22.51 25.82 14.93
CA ARG A 386 -23.10 27.17 14.73
C ARG A 386 -22.60 27.81 13.43
N LEU A 387 -22.28 29.10 13.43
CA LEU A 387 -21.88 29.86 12.24
C LEU A 387 -20.68 29.25 11.48
N MET A 388 -19.76 28.58 12.19
CA MET A 388 -18.61 27.94 11.56
C MET A 388 -19.02 26.75 10.69
N GLY A 389 -20.18 26.14 10.95
CA GLY A 389 -20.73 25.05 10.13
C GLY A 389 -21.12 25.47 8.71
N LEU A 390 -21.21 26.77 8.39
CA LEU A 390 -21.41 27.23 7.02
C LEU A 390 -20.19 26.96 6.13
N LEU A 391 -18.99 26.87 6.71
CA LEU A 391 -17.77 26.55 5.97
C LEU A 391 -17.73 25.10 5.49
N GLU A 392 -18.59 24.24 6.03
CA GLU A 392 -18.73 22.84 5.63
C GLU A 392 -18.97 22.71 4.13
N ILE A 393 -19.68 23.66 3.49
CA ILE A 393 -19.96 23.63 2.05
C ILE A 393 -18.67 23.55 1.19
N THR A 394 -17.54 24.03 1.70
CA THR A 394 -16.24 24.00 1.00
C THR A 394 -15.69 22.58 0.83
N VAL A 395 -16.11 21.64 1.69
CA VAL A 395 -15.68 20.23 1.67
C VAL A 395 -16.10 19.53 0.37
N VAL A 396 -17.15 19.99 -0.32
CA VAL A 396 -17.61 19.37 -1.58
C VAL A 396 -16.53 19.32 -2.66
N ILE A 397 -15.68 20.35 -2.73
CA ILE A 397 -14.60 20.45 -3.71
C ILE A 397 -13.52 19.40 -3.40
N GLN A 398 -13.15 19.30 -2.12
CA GLN A 398 -12.15 18.33 -1.66
C GLN A 398 -12.66 16.91 -1.82
N LEU A 399 -13.90 16.65 -1.43
CA LEU A 399 -14.55 15.34 -1.56
C LEU A 399 -14.55 14.83 -3.00
N PHE A 400 -14.84 15.70 -3.96
CA PHE A 400 -14.76 15.37 -5.38
C PHE A 400 -13.33 15.03 -5.83
N ALA A 401 -12.34 15.82 -5.40
CA ALA A 401 -10.93 15.57 -5.70
C ALA A 401 -10.41 14.27 -5.08
N ASP A 402 -10.86 13.92 -3.88
CA ASP A 402 -10.48 12.69 -3.17
C ASP A 402 -11.04 11.46 -3.89
N VAL A 403 -12.32 11.48 -4.30
CA VAL A 403 -12.92 10.38 -5.09
C VAL A 403 -12.17 10.18 -6.41
N LEU A 404 -11.89 11.27 -7.14
CA LEU A 404 -11.13 11.18 -8.40
C LEU A 404 -9.71 10.66 -8.20
N SER A 405 -9.09 10.87 -7.03
CA SER A 405 -7.75 10.37 -6.75
C SER A 405 -7.64 8.84 -6.79
N TYR A 406 -8.77 8.12 -6.63
CA TYR A 406 -8.81 6.66 -6.77
C TYR A 406 -8.64 6.18 -8.21
N LEU A 407 -8.83 7.04 -9.23
CA LEU A 407 -8.49 6.71 -10.62
C LEU A 407 -7.01 6.30 -10.78
N ARG A 408 -6.15 6.70 -9.82
CA ARG A 408 -4.76 6.25 -9.77
C ARG A 408 -4.63 4.73 -9.68
N LEU A 409 -5.54 4.05 -8.98
CA LEU A 409 -5.55 2.59 -8.87
C LEU A 409 -5.60 1.95 -10.27
N TYR A 410 -6.51 2.44 -11.09
CA TYR A 410 -6.65 2.02 -12.49
C TYR A 410 -5.44 2.44 -13.32
N ALA A 411 -5.06 3.72 -13.30
CA ALA A 411 -4.00 4.25 -14.18
C ALA A 411 -2.67 3.52 -13.98
N LEU A 412 -2.32 3.20 -12.74
CA LEU A 412 -1.07 2.52 -12.41
C LEU A 412 -1.12 1.03 -12.75
N GLY A 413 -2.24 0.36 -12.49
CA GLY A 413 -2.44 -1.04 -12.90
C GLY A 413 -2.41 -1.20 -14.42
N LEU A 414 -3.10 -0.32 -15.16
CA LEU A 414 -3.06 -0.28 -16.62
C LEU A 414 -1.63 -0.06 -17.12
N SER A 415 -0.92 0.93 -16.57
CA SER A 415 0.47 1.21 -16.95
C SER A 415 1.40 0.01 -16.72
N GLY A 416 1.23 -0.72 -15.62
CA GLY A 416 1.99 -1.94 -15.34
C GLY A 416 1.70 -3.06 -16.35
N SER A 417 0.44 -3.21 -16.78
CA SER A 417 0.04 -4.20 -17.79
C SER A 417 0.60 -3.86 -19.19
N ILE A 418 0.57 -2.58 -19.57
CA ILE A 418 1.11 -2.09 -20.84
C ILE A 418 2.63 -2.26 -20.86
N LEU A 419 3.32 -1.94 -19.76
CA LEU A 419 4.76 -2.16 -19.65
C LEU A 419 5.11 -3.63 -19.78
N SER A 420 4.36 -4.52 -19.12
CA SER A 420 4.57 -5.96 -19.18
C SER A 420 4.39 -6.53 -20.60
N SER A 421 3.30 -6.15 -21.28
CA SER A 421 3.05 -6.58 -22.66
C SER A 421 4.09 -6.04 -23.64
N THR A 422 4.54 -4.79 -23.45
CA THR A 422 5.62 -4.20 -24.26
C THR A 422 6.94 -4.93 -24.07
N VAL A 423 7.27 -5.34 -22.84
CA VAL A 423 8.47 -6.15 -22.55
C VAL A 423 8.38 -7.51 -23.24
N ASN A 424 7.22 -8.16 -23.22
CA ASN A 424 6.99 -9.42 -23.94
C ASN A 424 7.19 -9.26 -25.45
N ASP A 425 6.64 -8.20 -26.02
CA ASP A 425 6.74 -7.93 -27.46
C ASP A 425 8.17 -7.65 -27.89
N MET A 426 8.90 -6.85 -27.11
CA MET A 426 10.32 -6.59 -27.35
C MET A 426 11.15 -7.86 -27.22
N ALA A 427 10.87 -8.71 -26.24
CA ALA A 427 11.58 -9.97 -26.07
C ALA A 427 11.32 -10.97 -27.20
N MET A 428 10.08 -11.08 -27.69
CA MET A 428 9.74 -11.95 -28.83
C MET A 428 10.39 -11.46 -30.13
N ALA A 429 10.53 -10.14 -30.30
CA ALA A 429 11.22 -9.56 -31.45
C ALA A 429 12.74 -9.83 -31.43
N LEU A 430 13.34 -10.00 -30.26
CA LEU A 430 14.76 -10.33 -30.10
C LEU A 430 14.97 -11.85 -29.96
N SER A 431 15.31 -12.52 -31.06
CA SER A 431 15.62 -13.96 -31.06
C SER A 431 16.77 -14.32 -30.12
N PHE A 432 17.92 -13.64 -30.24
CA PHE A 432 19.08 -13.78 -29.34
C PHE A 432 19.13 -12.60 -28.37
N GLY A 433 18.93 -12.85 -27.07
CA GLY A 433 18.90 -11.83 -26.03
C GLY A 433 17.51 -11.51 -25.45
N GLY A 434 16.42 -11.99 -26.07
CA GLY A 434 15.06 -11.79 -25.57
C GLY A 434 14.86 -12.27 -24.12
N GLY A 435 15.54 -13.34 -23.69
CA GLY A 435 15.50 -13.82 -22.31
C GLY A 435 16.06 -12.82 -21.28
N ILE A 436 17.10 -12.06 -21.64
CA ILE A 436 17.66 -11.01 -20.76
C ILE A 436 16.67 -9.85 -20.65
N VAL A 437 16.06 -9.48 -21.77
CA VAL A 437 15.03 -8.43 -21.82
C VAL A 437 13.82 -8.80 -20.97
N LEU A 438 13.32 -10.05 -21.05
CA LEU A 438 12.24 -10.53 -20.19
C LEU A 438 12.61 -10.43 -18.71
N LEU A 439 13.77 -10.97 -18.34
CA LEU A 439 14.19 -11.00 -16.93
C LEU A 439 14.32 -9.58 -16.38
N LEU A 440 15.03 -8.70 -17.08
CA LEU A 440 15.27 -7.33 -16.64
C LEU A 440 13.99 -6.48 -16.69
N GLY A 441 13.20 -6.61 -17.74
CA GLY A 441 11.95 -5.88 -17.92
C GLY A 441 10.91 -6.25 -16.87
N HIS A 442 10.69 -7.54 -16.61
CA HIS A 442 9.77 -7.97 -15.54
C HIS A 442 10.32 -7.65 -14.16
N ALA A 443 11.64 -7.73 -13.92
CA ALA A 443 12.21 -7.33 -12.64
C ALA A 443 11.96 -5.83 -12.35
N ILE A 444 12.14 -4.96 -13.35
CA ILE A 444 11.82 -3.53 -13.23
C ILE A 444 10.32 -3.34 -13.02
N ASN A 445 9.47 -4.03 -13.77
CA ASN A 445 8.03 -3.89 -13.64
C ASN A 445 7.53 -4.33 -12.25
N ILE A 446 8.04 -5.45 -11.72
CA ILE A 446 7.75 -5.91 -10.36
C ILE A 446 8.18 -4.87 -9.32
N LEU A 447 9.38 -4.31 -9.46
CA LEU A 447 9.89 -3.29 -8.54
C LEU A 447 9.01 -2.03 -8.54
N LEU A 448 8.68 -1.53 -9.73
CA LEU A 448 7.81 -0.36 -9.89
C LEU A 448 6.40 -0.63 -9.38
N ALA A 449 5.85 -1.82 -9.63
CA ALA A 449 4.54 -2.23 -9.15
C ALA A 449 4.49 -2.30 -7.62
N ILE A 450 5.52 -2.86 -6.97
CA ILE A 450 5.61 -2.91 -5.50
C ILE A 450 5.74 -1.50 -4.93
N MET A 451 6.65 -0.67 -5.45
CA MET A 451 6.83 0.70 -4.99
C MET A 451 5.56 1.52 -5.16
N GLY A 452 4.95 1.44 -6.34
CA GLY A 452 3.70 2.10 -6.66
C GLY A 452 2.56 1.63 -5.76
N GLY A 453 2.44 0.31 -5.55
CA GLY A 453 1.43 -0.30 -4.68
C GLY A 453 1.56 0.17 -3.23
N VAL A 454 2.78 0.19 -2.69
CA VAL A 454 3.04 0.66 -1.33
C VAL A 454 2.78 2.16 -1.20
N ILE A 455 3.40 2.99 -2.03
CA ILE A 455 3.32 4.45 -1.90
C ILE A 455 1.89 4.95 -2.14
N HIS A 456 1.25 4.51 -3.22
CA HIS A 456 -0.07 4.98 -3.56
C HIS A 456 -1.17 4.30 -2.74
N GLY A 457 -0.98 3.04 -2.35
CA GLY A 457 -1.89 2.36 -1.42
C GLY A 457 -1.90 3.02 -0.04
N LEU A 458 -0.74 3.40 0.49
CA LEU A 458 -0.66 4.15 1.76
C LEU A 458 -1.22 5.55 1.62
N ARG A 459 -0.93 6.24 0.51
CA ARG A 459 -1.49 7.57 0.25
C ARG A 459 -3.01 7.56 0.36
N LEU A 460 -3.70 6.65 -0.34
CA LEU A 460 -5.16 6.56 -0.33
C LEU A 460 -5.75 6.35 1.08
N ASN A 461 -5.01 5.70 1.97
CA ASN A 461 -5.42 5.57 3.37
C ASN A 461 -5.16 6.87 4.16
N PHE A 462 -4.01 7.52 3.98
CA PHE A 462 -3.60 8.62 4.84
C PHE A 462 -4.03 10.02 4.38
N LEU A 463 -4.16 10.25 3.07
CA LEU A 463 -4.58 11.56 2.57
C LEU A 463 -6.07 11.58 2.28
N GLU A 464 -6.62 10.52 1.70
CA GLU A 464 -8.03 10.49 1.31
C GLU A 464 -8.94 9.91 2.42
N TRP A 465 -8.54 8.88 3.17
CA TRP A 465 -9.38 8.28 4.22
C TRP A 465 -9.24 8.94 5.58
N TYR A 466 -8.01 9.20 6.06
CA TYR A 466 -7.78 9.82 7.39
C TYR A 466 -8.38 11.20 7.49
N HIS A 467 -8.39 11.96 6.40
CA HIS A 467 -8.91 13.34 6.37
C HIS A 467 -10.31 13.49 6.99
N TYR A 468 -11.18 12.47 6.86
CA TYR A 468 -12.55 12.52 7.37
C TYR A 468 -12.76 11.77 8.69
N SER A 469 -11.80 10.97 9.17
CA SER A 469 -12.00 10.09 10.34
C SER A 469 -10.85 9.96 11.33
N PHE A 470 -9.83 10.78 11.17
CA PHE A 470 -8.62 10.73 11.97
C PHE A 470 -8.19 12.14 12.33
N GLU A 471 -8.18 12.45 13.63
CA GLU A 471 -7.69 13.74 14.13
C GLU A 471 -6.15 13.72 14.29
N GLY A 472 -5.60 12.59 14.71
CA GLY A 472 -4.15 12.40 14.85
C GLY A 472 -3.52 13.19 16.01
N GLY A 473 -2.20 13.36 15.95
CA GLY A 473 -1.44 14.13 16.95
C GLY A 473 -1.34 13.48 18.33
N GLY A 474 -1.68 12.19 18.46
CA GLY A 474 -1.55 11.45 19.71
C GLY A 474 -0.09 11.29 20.14
N ARG A 475 0.14 10.98 21.42
CA ARG A 475 1.47 10.66 21.93
C ARG A 475 1.57 9.17 22.22
N LEU A 476 2.42 8.43 21.50
CA LEU A 476 2.57 6.99 21.75
C LEU A 476 2.95 6.69 23.20
N PHE A 477 2.23 5.77 23.82
CA PHE A 477 2.56 5.21 25.12
C PHE A 477 3.88 4.42 25.05
N LYS A 478 4.89 4.91 25.76
CA LYS A 478 6.21 4.27 25.89
C LYS A 478 6.36 3.77 27.33
N PRO A 479 6.04 2.49 27.62
CA PRO A 479 6.18 1.98 28.97
C PRO A 479 7.65 1.94 29.39
N LEU A 480 7.91 2.17 30.68
CA LEU A 480 9.21 1.89 31.27
C LEU A 480 9.42 0.37 31.24
N ARG A 481 10.50 -0.08 30.60
CA ARG A 481 10.80 -1.50 30.43
C ARG A 481 12.27 -1.75 30.68
N LEU A 482 12.58 -2.87 31.31
CA LEU A 482 13.95 -3.38 31.33
C LEU A 482 14.26 -4.01 29.97
N ILE A 483 15.41 -3.67 29.42
CA ILE A 483 15.96 -4.38 28.27
C ILE A 483 16.66 -5.61 28.82
N ASP A 484 16.03 -6.77 28.65
CA ASP A 484 16.67 -8.05 28.89
C ASP A 484 17.57 -8.40 27.71
N SER A 485 18.79 -8.88 28.01
CA SER A 485 19.60 -9.57 27.01
C SER A 485 19.07 -11.00 26.87
N ASP A 486 19.01 -11.51 25.63
CA ASP A 486 18.61 -12.91 25.33
C ASP A 486 19.43 -13.98 26.11
N TYR A 487 20.53 -13.58 26.75
CA TYR A 487 21.37 -14.42 27.58
C TYR A 487 20.81 -14.66 28.99
N GLN A 488 20.13 -13.68 29.62
CA GLN A 488 19.45 -13.87 30.93
C GLN A 488 18.37 -14.97 30.82
N ASN A 489 17.63 -14.99 29.72
CA ASN A 489 16.62 -16.03 29.42
C ASN A 489 17.24 -17.43 29.18
N LYS A 490 18.50 -17.52 28.73
CA LYS A 490 19.20 -18.80 28.53
C LYS A 490 19.78 -19.39 29.82
N ARG A 491 20.01 -18.59 30.86
CA ARG A 491 20.42 -19.05 32.20
C ARG A 491 19.26 -19.29 33.17
N GLY A 492 18.06 -18.83 32.83
CA GLY A 492 16.83 -19.02 33.61
C GLY A 492 16.03 -20.30 33.30
N ARG A 493 16.67 -21.36 32.80
CA ARG A 493 16.08 -22.70 32.65
C ARG A 493 16.95 -23.77 33.28
#